data_AF-A0A3L7X5Q1-F1
#
_entry.id   AF-A0A3L7X5Q1-F1
#
_cell.length_a   1.000
_cell.length_b   1.000
_cell.length_c   1.000
_cell.angle_alpha   90.00
_cell.angle_beta   90.00
_cell.angle_gamma   90.00
#
_symmetry.space_group_name_H-M   'P 1'
#
loop_
_entity.id
_entity.type
_entity.pdbx_description
1 polymer ?
#
loop_
_entity_poly.entity_id
_entity_poly.type
_entity_poly.pdbx_seq_one_letter_code
_entity_poly.pdbx_strand_id
1 'polypeptide(L)'
;MTHAPTASPHLRFLEPHQHLGSTFGDDPFGRFAERFARAFGTPKFLAVQTGLVLVWLVLNAADVAHFDPYPFILLNLAFSTQAAYAAPMILLAQTRQSERDRHWTEADAAHREEISSAILALLRQNTDLTQQVHGLTQQIESLTREVRDQVMGSR
;
A
#
# COMPACT_ATOMS: atom_id res chain seq x y z
N MET A 1 -1.39 6.35 -40.12
CA MET A 1 -2.15 5.81 -38.97
C MET A 1 -1.13 5.27 -37.97
N THR A 2 -0.72 6.11 -37.03
CA THR A 2 0.28 5.81 -35.99
C THR A 2 -0.41 5.14 -34.81
N HIS A 3 -0.03 3.89 -34.53
CA HIS A 3 -0.48 3.15 -33.36
C HIS A 3 0.01 3.84 -32.08
N ALA A 4 -0.93 4.29 -31.24
CA ALA A 4 -0.68 4.72 -29.87
C ALA A 4 -0.37 3.48 -28.99
N PRO A 5 0.52 3.61 -27.98
CA PRO A 5 0.89 2.49 -27.13
C PRO A 5 -0.31 2.02 -26.29
N THR A 6 -0.59 0.72 -26.35
CA THR A 6 -1.55 0.01 -25.50
C THR A 6 -1.10 0.07 -24.05
N ALA A 7 -1.65 1.00 -23.28
CA ALA A 7 -1.59 0.97 -21.82
C ALA A 7 -2.38 -0.26 -21.32
N SER A 8 -1.73 -1.13 -20.55
CA SER A 8 -2.31 -2.37 -20.05
C SER A 8 -3.56 -2.11 -19.17
N PRO A 9 -4.73 -2.73 -19.43
CA PRO A 9 -6.00 -2.38 -18.78
C PRO A 9 -6.00 -2.44 -17.24
N HIS A 10 -5.16 -3.30 -16.67
CA HIS A 10 -5.06 -3.52 -15.22
C HIS A 10 -4.25 -2.44 -14.47
N LEU A 11 -3.46 -1.63 -15.18
CA LEU A 11 -2.69 -0.52 -14.57
C LEU A 11 -3.46 0.81 -14.58
N ARG A 12 -4.65 0.85 -15.20
CA ARG A 12 -5.50 2.05 -15.27
C ARG A 12 -5.84 2.64 -13.89
N PHE A 13 -5.94 1.80 -12.88
CA PHE A 13 -6.26 2.23 -11.50
C PHE A 13 -5.03 2.78 -10.75
N LEU A 14 -3.82 2.48 -11.21
CA LEU A 14 -2.56 3.00 -10.65
C LEU A 14 -2.10 4.28 -11.37
N GLU A 15 -2.57 4.53 -12.59
CA GLU A 15 -2.29 5.74 -13.38
C GLU A 15 -2.60 7.05 -12.61
N PRO A 16 -3.75 7.19 -11.93
CA PRO A 16 -4.06 8.37 -11.12
C PRO A 16 -3.22 8.48 -9.84
N HIS A 17 -2.37 7.52 -9.51
CA HIS A 17 -1.56 7.54 -8.29
C HIS A 17 -0.05 7.52 -8.59
N GLN A 18 0.37 7.52 -9.87
CA GLN A 18 1.78 7.56 -10.24
C GLN A 18 2.51 8.84 -9.78
N HIS A 19 1.78 9.94 -9.59
CA HIS A 19 2.34 11.19 -9.05
C HIS A 19 2.58 11.15 -7.53
N LEU A 20 2.18 10.07 -6.83
CA LEU A 20 2.64 9.74 -5.47
C LEU A 20 3.98 8.98 -5.48
N GLY A 21 4.65 8.89 -6.63
CA GLY A 21 5.81 8.01 -6.87
C GLY A 21 7.06 8.27 -6.02
N SER A 22 7.18 9.41 -5.34
CA SER A 22 8.18 9.58 -4.29
C SER A 22 7.62 9.18 -2.93
N THR A 23 8.26 8.20 -2.28
CA THR A 23 7.90 7.64 -0.96
C THR A 23 7.60 8.70 0.12
N PHE A 24 8.14 9.92 -0.04
CA PHE A 24 7.90 11.04 0.86
C PHE A 24 7.41 12.34 0.17
N GLY A 25 7.14 12.32 -1.14
CA GLY A 25 6.79 13.51 -1.93
C GLY A 25 8.01 14.27 -2.48
N ASP A 26 7.79 15.12 -3.48
CA ASP A 26 8.87 15.87 -4.17
C ASP A 26 9.23 17.21 -3.50
N ASP A 27 8.53 17.54 -2.41
CA ASP A 27 8.79 18.72 -1.60
C ASP A 27 10.21 18.70 -0.99
N PRO A 28 10.75 19.87 -0.57
CA PRO A 28 12.00 19.95 0.16
C PRO A 28 12.08 19.00 1.37
N PHE A 29 10.96 18.84 2.09
CA PHE A 29 10.85 17.89 3.21
C PHE A 29 10.86 16.43 2.75
N GLY A 30 10.16 16.09 1.65
CA GLY A 30 10.10 14.72 1.15
C GLY A 30 11.48 14.22 0.71
N ARG A 31 12.26 15.06 0.02
CA ARG A 31 13.64 14.75 -0.35
C ARG A 31 14.58 14.60 0.86
N PHE A 32 14.36 15.39 1.91
CA PHE A 32 15.10 15.26 3.17
C PHE A 32 14.74 13.96 3.90
N ALA A 33 13.44 13.67 4.05
CA ALA A 33 12.93 12.46 4.69
C ALA A 33 13.41 11.20 3.95
N GLU A 34 13.43 11.21 2.62
CA GLU A 34 13.96 10.11 1.81
C GLU A 34 15.48 9.90 2.03
N ARG A 35 16.27 10.97 2.17
CA ARG A 35 17.70 10.86 2.54
C ARG A 35 17.86 10.34 3.97
N PHE A 36 17.01 10.80 4.89
CA PHE A 36 17.02 10.40 6.30
C PHE A 36 16.62 8.93 6.45
N ALA A 37 15.59 8.47 5.74
CA ALA A 37 15.13 7.08 5.71
C ALA A 37 16.23 6.15 5.19
N ARG A 38 16.93 6.53 4.10
CA ARG A 38 18.08 5.76 3.60
C ARG A 38 19.25 5.74 4.59
N ALA A 39 19.49 6.85 5.29
CA ALA A 39 20.55 6.93 6.29
C ALA A 39 20.25 6.06 7.53
N PHE A 40 19.04 6.16 8.10
CA PHE A 40 18.64 5.42 9.30
C PHE A 40 18.29 3.95 9.04
N GLY A 41 17.88 3.59 7.81
CA GLY A 41 17.59 2.20 7.42
C GLY A 41 18.84 1.33 7.26
N THR A 42 20.05 1.90 7.38
CA THR A 42 21.30 1.17 7.25
C THR A 42 21.89 0.86 8.64
N PRO A 43 22.21 -0.41 8.98
CA PRO A 43 22.80 -0.76 10.29
C PRO A 43 24.15 -0.06 10.56
N LYS A 44 24.83 0.41 9.51
CA LYS A 44 26.05 1.20 9.59
C LYS A 44 25.85 2.55 10.30
N PHE A 45 24.70 3.18 10.17
CA PHE A 45 24.43 4.47 10.80
C PHE A 45 24.41 4.35 12.32
N LEU A 46 23.71 3.33 12.85
CA LEU A 46 23.69 3.02 14.28
C LEU A 46 25.10 2.74 14.80
N ALA A 47 25.89 1.94 14.09
CA ALA A 47 27.26 1.63 14.49
C ALA A 47 28.16 2.88 14.57
N VAL A 48 28.09 3.78 13.58
CA VAL A 48 28.84 5.04 13.58
C VAL A 48 28.39 5.96 14.70
N GLN A 49 27.08 6.11 14.91
CA GLN A 49 26.52 6.95 15.98
C GLN A 49 26.92 6.45 17.37
N THR A 50 26.81 5.15 17.63
CA THR A 50 27.26 4.53 18.89
C THR A 50 28.76 4.69 19.08
N GLY A 51 29.57 4.50 18.03
CA GLY A 51 31.01 4.72 18.09
C GLY A 51 31.40 6.16 18.43
N LEU A 52 30.73 7.14 17.80
CA LEU A 52 30.97 8.56 18.07
C LEU A 52 30.68 8.92 19.54
N VAL A 53 29.54 8.46 20.07
CA VAL A 53 29.15 8.67 21.47
C VAL A 53 30.14 7.99 22.42
N LEU A 54 30.59 6.78 22.10
CA LEU A 54 31.53 6.03 22.92
C LEU A 54 32.92 6.68 22.93
N VAL A 55 33.42 7.15 21.78
CA VAL A 55 34.68 7.89 21.67
C VAL A 55 34.60 9.19 22.47
N TRP A 56 33.49 9.93 22.35
CA TRP A 56 33.27 11.15 23.13
C TRP A 56 33.28 10.87 24.63
N LEU A 57 32.60 9.81 25.07
CA LEU A 57 32.58 9.39 26.47
C LEU A 57 33.98 9.03 26.97
N VAL A 58 34.75 8.26 26.21
CA VAL A 58 36.11 7.84 26.59
C VAL A 58 37.08 9.03 26.65
N LEU A 59 37.02 9.95 25.67
CA LEU A 59 37.87 11.15 25.65
C LEU A 59 37.59 12.08 26.84
N ASN A 60 36.32 12.25 27.23
CA ASN A 60 35.95 13.03 28.41
C ASN A 60 36.27 12.30 29.73
N ALA A 61 36.07 10.98 29.78
CA ALA A 61 36.41 10.18 30.97
C ALA A 61 37.93 10.07 31.22
N ALA A 62 38.75 10.17 30.16
CA ALA A 62 40.20 10.16 30.26
C ALA A 62 40.80 11.50 30.70
N ASP A 63 39.95 12.51 30.98
CA ASP A 63 40.33 13.86 31.47
C ASP A 63 41.33 14.62 30.56
N VAL A 64 41.49 14.15 29.31
CA VAL A 64 42.42 14.69 28.30
C VAL A 64 42.01 16.11 27.86
N ALA A 65 40.72 16.41 27.97
CA ALA A 65 40.18 17.76 27.85
C ALA A 65 39.10 17.90 28.91
N HIS A 66 39.26 18.84 29.86
CA HIS A 66 38.28 19.20 30.91
C HIS A 66 36.98 19.81 30.33
N PHE A 67 36.51 19.35 29.17
CA PHE A 67 35.45 19.95 28.39
C PHE A 67 34.05 19.56 28.90
N ASP A 68 33.91 18.44 29.63
CA ASP A 68 32.64 18.03 30.28
C ASP A 68 32.87 17.11 31.53
N PRO A 69 33.22 17.68 32.72
CA PRO A 69 33.37 16.92 33.96
C PRO A 69 32.04 16.27 34.42
N TYR A 70 32.11 15.22 35.23
CA TYR A 70 30.93 14.56 35.79
C TYR A 70 29.97 15.58 36.45
N PRO A 71 28.67 15.66 36.06
CA PRO A 71 27.87 14.69 35.34
C PRO A 71 27.52 15.14 33.90
N PHE A 72 28.43 14.93 32.94
CA PHE A 72 28.24 15.04 31.46
C PHE A 72 27.06 15.93 30.99
N ILE A 73 27.09 17.21 31.36
CA ILE A 73 25.93 18.11 31.19
C ILE A 73 25.73 18.45 29.71
N LEU A 74 26.83 18.57 28.96
CA LEU A 74 26.80 18.91 27.54
C LEU A 74 26.30 17.74 26.71
N LEU A 75 26.71 16.51 27.05
CA LEU A 75 26.21 15.29 26.40
C LEU A 75 24.69 15.16 26.60
N ASN A 76 24.22 15.36 27.83
CA ASN A 76 22.80 15.31 28.14
C ASN A 76 22.01 16.41 27.41
N LEU A 77 22.55 17.63 27.37
CA LEU A 77 21.94 18.74 26.63
C LEU A 77 21.86 18.45 25.12
N ALA A 78 22.92 17.87 24.54
CA ALA A 78 22.95 17.52 23.13
C ALA A 78 21.89 16.45 22.78
N PHE A 79 21.80 15.39 23.57
CA PHE A 79 20.76 14.36 23.37
C PHE A 79 19.35 14.89 23.59
N SER A 80 19.15 15.73 24.61
CA SER A 80 17.86 16.38 24.87
C SER A 80 17.43 17.24 23.68
N THR A 81 18.35 18.02 23.13
CA THR A 81 18.10 18.84 21.93
C THR A 81 17.85 17.97 20.69
N GLN A 82 18.61 16.89 20.52
CA GLN A 82 18.43 15.93 19.42
C GLN A 82 17.03 15.30 19.47
N ALA A 83 16.56 14.89 20.65
CA ALA A 83 15.23 14.35 20.85
C ALA A 83 14.14 15.42 20.59
N ALA A 84 14.35 16.65 21.09
CA ALA A 84 13.42 17.76 20.90
C ALA A 84 13.20 18.13 19.43
N TYR A 85 14.25 18.07 18.58
CA TYR A 85 14.11 18.30 17.15
C TYR A 85 13.58 17.08 16.38
N ALA A 86 13.90 15.86 16.84
CA ALA A 86 13.40 14.64 16.22
C ALA A 86 11.87 14.51 16.34
N ALA A 87 11.30 14.85 17.49
CA ALA A 87 9.86 14.71 17.74
C ALA A 87 8.94 15.40 16.70
N PRO A 88 9.08 16.71 16.39
CA PRO A 88 8.26 17.36 15.38
C PRO A 88 8.51 16.84 13.96
N MET A 89 9.76 16.43 13.65
CA MET A 89 10.06 15.81 12.35
C MET A 89 9.37 14.45 12.20
N ILE A 90 9.38 13.63 13.25
CA ILE A 90 8.68 12.35 13.28
C ILE A 90 7.18 12.58 13.14
N LEU A 91 6.62 13.55 13.85
CA LEU A 91 5.18 13.86 13.77
C LEU A 91 4.79 14.28 12.34
N LEU A 92 5.57 15.14 11.69
CA LEU A 92 5.30 15.57 10.32
C LEU A 92 5.44 14.40 9.32
N ALA A 93 6.44 13.54 9.53
CA ALA A 93 6.58 12.31 8.74
C ALA A 93 5.38 11.38 8.95
N GLN A 94 4.91 11.20 10.18
CA GLN A 94 3.75 10.37 10.51
C GLN A 94 2.45 10.92 9.91
N THR A 95 2.19 12.23 9.97
CA THR A 95 1.03 12.84 9.31
C THR A 95 1.04 12.58 7.81
N ARG A 96 2.19 12.75 7.14
CA ARG A 96 2.31 12.46 5.70
C ARG A 96 2.19 10.97 5.37
N GLN A 97 2.67 10.07 6.23
CA GLN A 97 2.45 8.63 6.07
C GLN A 97 0.94 8.31 6.19
N SER A 98 0.27 8.84 7.21
CA SER A 98 -1.16 8.65 7.46
C SER A 98 -2.04 9.16 6.31
N GLU A 99 -1.73 10.34 5.74
CA GLU A 99 -2.43 10.87 4.57
C GLU A 99 -2.31 9.94 3.36
N ARG A 100 -1.11 9.39 3.10
CA ARG A 100 -0.91 8.41 2.03
C ARG A 100 -1.65 7.11 2.28
N ASP A 101 -1.54 6.56 3.49
CA ASP A 101 -2.20 5.31 3.88
C ASP A 101 -3.72 5.44 3.73
N ARG A 102 -4.26 6.62 4.05
CA ARG A 102 -5.67 6.95 3.82
C ARG A 102 -6.03 6.91 2.34
N HIS A 103 -5.29 7.59 1.47
CA HIS A 103 -5.55 7.58 0.03
C HIS A 103 -5.45 6.18 -0.57
N TRP A 104 -4.45 5.39 -0.15
CA TRP A 104 -4.32 3.99 -0.56
C TRP A 104 -5.52 3.14 -0.11
N THR A 105 -5.97 3.33 1.13
CA THR A 105 -7.13 2.60 1.67
C THR A 105 -8.42 2.98 0.94
N GLU A 106 -8.62 4.25 0.62
CA GLU A 106 -9.79 4.74 -0.14
C GLU A 106 -9.80 4.15 -1.56
N ALA A 107 -8.65 4.14 -2.24
CA ALA A 107 -8.52 3.53 -3.57
C ALA A 107 -8.74 2.01 -3.55
N ASP A 108 -8.19 1.30 -2.56
CA ASP A 108 -8.40 -0.15 -2.39
C ASP A 108 -9.86 -0.47 -2.09
N ALA A 109 -10.54 0.35 -1.26
CA ALA A 109 -11.97 0.19 -0.97
C ALA A 109 -12.83 0.33 -2.23
N ALA A 110 -12.59 1.38 -3.04
CA ALA A 110 -13.29 1.58 -4.31
C ALA A 110 -13.06 0.41 -5.27
N HIS A 111 -11.82 -0.08 -5.37
CA HIS A 111 -11.48 -1.22 -6.22
C HIS A 111 -12.19 -2.50 -5.78
N ARG A 112 -12.28 -2.76 -4.47
CA ARG A 112 -13.02 -3.91 -3.93
C ARG A 112 -14.52 -3.83 -4.23
N GLU A 113 -15.09 -2.63 -4.18
CA GLU A 113 -16.50 -2.43 -4.51
C GLU A 113 -16.78 -2.70 -5.99
N GLU A 114 -15.92 -2.22 -6.89
CA GLU A 114 -15.98 -2.53 -8.33
C GLU A 114 -15.88 -4.03 -8.59
N ILE A 115 -14.89 -4.72 -8.00
CA ILE A 115 -14.74 -6.17 -8.14
C ILE A 115 -15.98 -6.90 -7.63
N SER A 116 -16.49 -6.53 -6.46
CA SER A 116 -17.69 -7.12 -5.87
C SER A 116 -18.90 -6.98 -6.80
N SER A 117 -19.10 -5.79 -7.37
CA SER A 117 -20.19 -5.53 -8.32
C SER A 117 -20.05 -6.38 -9.60
N ALA A 118 -18.83 -6.53 -10.12
CA ALA A 118 -18.55 -7.34 -11.29
C ALA A 118 -18.79 -8.84 -11.02
N ILE A 119 -18.37 -9.34 -9.86
CA ILE A 119 -18.63 -10.72 -9.42
C ILE A 119 -20.14 -10.97 -9.33
N LEU A 120 -20.90 -10.05 -8.73
CA LEU A 120 -22.36 -10.17 -8.65
C LEU A 120 -23.03 -10.19 -10.02
N ALA A 121 -22.54 -9.41 -10.98
CA ALA A 121 -23.04 -9.43 -12.35
C ALA A 121 -22.79 -10.79 -13.03
N LEU A 122 -21.59 -11.35 -12.88
CA LEU A 122 -21.24 -12.67 -13.40
C LEU A 122 -22.07 -13.79 -12.74
N LEU A 123 -22.33 -13.70 -11.44
CA LEU A 123 -23.19 -14.66 -10.72
C LEU A 123 -24.64 -14.60 -11.20
N ARG A 124 -25.18 -13.40 -11.46
CA ARG A 124 -26.51 -13.25 -12.06
C ARG A 124 -26.57 -13.87 -13.44
N GLN A 125 -25.56 -13.66 -14.27
CA GLN A 125 -25.51 -14.25 -15.61
C GLN A 125 -25.47 -15.78 -15.56
N ASN A 126 -24.68 -16.37 -14.66
CA ASN A 126 -24.66 -17.82 -14.47
C ASN A 126 -26.02 -18.38 -14.03
N THR A 127 -26.69 -17.68 -13.10
CA THR A 127 -28.04 -18.06 -12.66
C THR A 127 -29.03 -18.02 -13.82
N ASP A 128 -29.00 -16.96 -14.64
CA ASP A 128 -29.89 -16.81 -15.80
C ASP A 128 -29.65 -17.90 -16.85
N LEU A 129 -28.38 -18.17 -17.20
CA LEU A 129 -28.02 -19.27 -18.10
C LEU A 129 -28.50 -20.62 -17.56
N THR A 130 -28.38 -20.85 -16.25
CA THR A 130 -28.87 -22.07 -15.59
C THR A 130 -30.39 -22.20 -15.72
N GLN A 131 -31.13 -21.10 -15.54
CA GLN A 131 -32.58 -21.07 -15.72
C GLN A 131 -32.99 -21.34 -17.18
N GLN A 132 -32.26 -20.76 -18.15
CA GLN A 132 -32.49 -21.02 -19.57
C GLN A 132 -32.29 -22.51 -19.93
N VAL A 133 -31.20 -23.12 -19.44
CA VAL A 133 -30.95 -24.56 -19.63
C VAL A 133 -32.07 -25.41 -19.02
N HIS A 134 -32.52 -25.06 -17.81
CA HIS A 134 -33.65 -25.75 -17.18
C HIS A 134 -34.93 -25.64 -18.01
N GLY A 135 -35.24 -24.44 -18.52
CA GLY A 135 -36.40 -24.20 -19.39
C GLY A 135 -36.36 -24.98 -20.69
N LEU A 136 -35.21 -25.00 -21.38
CA LEU A 136 -35.01 -25.80 -22.60
C LEU A 136 -35.18 -27.30 -22.33
N THR A 137 -34.69 -27.77 -21.19
CA THR A 137 -34.85 -29.17 -20.77
C THR A 137 -36.34 -29.53 -20.62
N GLN A 138 -37.12 -28.68 -19.95
CA GLN A 138 -38.57 -28.90 -19.79
C GLN A 138 -39.32 -28.91 -21.14
N GLN A 139 -38.93 -28.07 -22.10
CA GLN A 139 -39.52 -28.05 -23.43
C GLN A 139 -39.21 -29.33 -24.23
N ILE A 140 -37.98 -29.84 -24.14
CA ILE A 140 -37.62 -31.10 -24.78
C ILE A 140 -38.47 -32.24 -24.19
N GLU A 141 -38.66 -32.27 -22.87
CA GLU A 141 -39.50 -33.27 -22.21
C GLU A 141 -40.97 -33.17 -22.61
N SER A 142 -41.52 -31.97 -22.78
CA SER A 142 -42.91 -31.79 -23.23
C SER A 142 -43.08 -32.23 -24.68
N LEU A 143 -42.19 -31.80 -25.58
CA LEU A 143 -42.21 -32.21 -26.99
C LEU A 143 -42.05 -33.73 -27.13
N THR A 144 -41.17 -34.33 -26.32
CA THR A 144 -40.97 -35.79 -26.32
C THR A 144 -42.23 -36.54 -25.86
N ARG A 145 -42.96 -36.01 -24.86
CA ARG A 145 -44.24 -36.58 -24.42
C ARG A 145 -45.30 -36.46 -25.51
N GLU A 146 -45.42 -35.29 -26.13
CA GLU A 146 -46.41 -35.04 -27.18
C GLU A 146 -46.21 -35.92 -28.41
N VAL A 147 -44.96 -36.05 -28.90
CA VAL A 147 -44.61 -36.96 -30.00
C VAL A 147 -44.92 -38.41 -29.63
N ARG A 148 -44.62 -38.82 -28.39
CA ARG A 148 -44.92 -40.18 -27.91
C ARG A 148 -46.41 -40.46 -27.91
N ASP A 149 -47.22 -39.53 -27.42
CA ASP A 149 -48.66 -39.68 -27.33
C ASP A 149 -49.31 -39.69 -28.74
N GLN A 150 -48.82 -38.88 -29.68
CA GLN A 150 -49.24 -38.95 -31.09
C GLN A 150 -48.95 -40.31 -31.72
N VAL A 151 -47.76 -40.87 -31.49
CA VAL A 151 -47.38 -42.18 -32.04
C VAL A 151 -48.21 -43.31 -31.41
N MET A 152 -48.55 -43.22 -30.12
CA MET A 152 -49.36 -44.23 -29.44
C MET A 152 -50.86 -44.12 -29.74
N GLY A 153 -51.37 -42.93 -30.05
CA GLY A 153 -52.78 -42.71 -30.41
C GLY A 153 -53.13 -42.99 -31.87
N SER A 154 -52.14 -43.23 -32.73
CA SER A 154 -52.32 -43.50 -34.17
C SER A 154 -52.46 -45.00 -34.52
N ARG A 155 -52.79 -45.86 -33.55
CA ARG A 155 -53.11 -47.29 -33.74
C ARG A 155 -54.51 -47.59 -33.22
#